data_AF-K3YWL4-F1
#
_entry.id   AF-K3YWL4-F1
#
_cell.length_a   1.000
_cell.length_b   1.000
_cell.length_c   1.000
_cell.angle_alpha   90.00
_cell.angle_beta   90.00
_cell.angle_gamma   90.00
#
_symmetry.space_group_name_H-M   'P 1'
#
loop_
_entity.id
_entity.type
_entity.pdbx_description
1 polymer ?
#
loop_
_entity_poly.entity_id
_entity_poly.type
_entity_poly.pdbx_seq_one_letter_code
_entity_poly.pdbx_strand_id
1 'polypeptide(L)'
;MYGQLLGKYLDDPKNFFVVSTDFCHWGSKYKYTYYDENHGAIHKSIEALDRMGMEIIEVGSPNAFSQYMQEYKNTICGRHPISVFLHMLKHCSMKVKVKFTRYDQSSQCNGMEDNSVSYCCAVAKVDPSGEDEKRE
;
A
#
# COMPACT_ATOMS: atom_id res chain seq x y z
N MET A 1 13.96 7.30 9.45
CA MET A 1 14.31 7.06 10.87
C MET A 1 13.69 5.77 11.40
N TYR A 2 12.37 5.64 11.58
CA TYR A 2 11.78 4.42 12.16
C TYR A 2 11.98 3.15 11.33
N GLY A 3 11.80 3.21 10.01
CA GLY A 3 11.96 2.01 9.19
C GLY A 3 13.38 1.44 9.22
N GLN A 4 14.41 2.29 9.25
CA GLN A 4 15.79 1.86 9.43
C GLN A 4 16.02 1.18 10.79
N LEU A 5 15.45 1.74 11.87
CA LEU A 5 15.57 1.16 13.22
C LEU A 5 14.89 -0.21 13.33
N LEU A 6 13.74 -0.37 12.68
CA LEU A 6 12.93 -1.59 12.75
C LEU A 6 13.32 -2.63 11.69
N GLY A 7 14.07 -2.27 10.64
CA GLY A 7 14.42 -3.14 9.53
C GLY A 7 15.08 -4.46 9.95
N LYS A 8 15.97 -4.42 10.95
CA LYS A 8 16.64 -5.62 11.50
C LYS A 8 15.68 -6.69 12.03
N TYR A 9 14.46 -6.31 12.40
CA TYR A 9 13.48 -7.28 12.92
C TYR A 9 12.76 -8.02 11.79
N LEU A 10 12.78 -7.51 10.53
CA LEU A 10 12.35 -8.28 9.36
C LEU A 10 13.31 -9.42 9.03
N ASP A 11 14.59 -9.30 9.42
CA ASP A 11 15.62 -10.31 9.16
C ASP A 11 15.52 -11.53 10.10
N ASP A 12 14.68 -11.47 11.14
CA ASP A 12 14.44 -12.58 12.05
C ASP A 12 13.18 -13.37 11.63
N PRO A 13 13.32 -14.63 11.16
CA PRO A 13 12.20 -15.44 10.68
C PRO A 13 11.18 -15.81 11.77
N LYS A 14 11.45 -15.53 13.05
CA LYS A 14 10.51 -15.71 14.15
C LYS A 14 9.51 -14.56 14.28
N ASN A 15 9.79 -13.42 13.65
CA ASN A 15 8.93 -12.26 13.70
C ASN A 15 7.87 -12.28 12.61
N PHE A 16 6.70 -11.73 12.94
CA PHE A 16 5.61 -11.52 12.00
C PHE A 16 5.12 -10.08 12.14
N PHE A 17 4.98 -9.38 11.00
CA PHE A 17 4.57 -7.98 10.97
C PHE A 17 3.16 -7.86 10.41
N VAL A 18 2.32 -7.10 11.11
CA VAL A 18 0.99 -6.70 10.63
C VAL A 18 1.01 -5.20 10.41
N VAL A 19 0.78 -4.77 9.17
CA VAL A 19 0.59 -3.36 8.80
C VAL A 19 -0.91 -3.14 8.59
N SER A 20 -1.58 -2.55 9.58
CA SER A 20 -3.03 -2.32 9.54
C SER A 20 -3.37 -1.04 8.80
N THR A 21 -4.25 -1.13 7.79
CA THR A 21 -4.69 0.02 6.98
C THR A 21 -5.96 -0.30 6.21
N ASP A 22 -6.86 0.68 6.12
CA ASP A 22 -7.82 0.81 5.02
C ASP A 22 -7.18 1.66 3.90
N PHE A 23 -7.76 1.63 2.70
CA PHE A 23 -7.31 2.39 1.53
C PHE A 23 -8.18 3.64 1.33
N CYS A 24 -8.64 3.96 0.11
CA CYS A 24 -9.41 5.18 -0.12
C CYS A 24 -10.68 5.22 0.71
N HIS A 25 -10.84 6.29 1.49
CA HIS A 25 -12.11 6.75 2.02
C HIS A 25 -12.64 7.83 1.09
N TRP A 26 -13.58 7.48 0.23
CA TRP A 26 -14.11 8.36 -0.81
C TRP A 26 -15.52 8.84 -0.44
N GLY A 27 -15.79 10.11 -0.72
CA GLY A 27 -17.09 10.74 -0.55
C GLY A 27 -17.02 12.04 0.27
N SER A 28 -18.11 12.81 0.20
CA SER A 28 -18.23 14.11 0.88
C SER A 28 -18.04 14.00 2.40
N LYS A 29 -18.45 12.87 3.02
CA LYS A 29 -18.23 12.58 4.45
C LYS A 29 -16.74 12.61 4.83
N TYR A 30 -15.88 12.18 3.93
CA TYR A 30 -14.43 12.11 4.14
C TYR A 30 -13.70 13.33 3.59
N LYS A 31 -14.43 14.29 3.00
CA LYS A 31 -13.89 15.49 2.32
C LYS A 31 -12.88 15.11 1.22
N TYR A 32 -13.12 13.98 0.55
CA TYR A 32 -12.25 13.47 -0.49
C TYR A 32 -13.09 12.87 -1.61
N THR A 33 -13.13 13.53 -2.75
CA THR A 33 -13.92 13.14 -3.92
C THR A 33 -13.08 13.21 -5.19
N TYR A 34 -11.80 12.79 -5.11
CA TYR A 34 -10.95 12.68 -6.29
C TYR A 34 -11.63 11.78 -7.32
N TYR A 35 -11.74 12.25 -8.55
CA TYR A 35 -12.40 11.52 -9.61
C TYR A 35 -11.70 11.83 -10.93
N ASP A 36 -11.29 10.77 -11.61
CA ASP A 36 -10.71 10.79 -12.94
C ASP A 36 -11.70 10.13 -13.90
N GLU A 37 -12.32 10.96 -14.74
CA GLU A 37 -13.33 10.58 -15.72
C GLU A 37 -12.82 9.57 -16.75
N ASN A 38 -11.49 9.50 -16.97
CA ASN A 38 -10.91 8.53 -17.91
C ASN A 38 -11.13 7.07 -17.46
N HIS A 39 -11.42 6.84 -16.18
CA HIS A 39 -11.71 5.51 -15.64
C HIS A 39 -13.21 5.15 -15.64
N GLY A 40 -14.09 6.01 -16.16
CA GLY A 40 -15.53 5.77 -16.22
C GLY A 40 -16.21 5.98 -14.87
N ALA A 41 -16.90 4.98 -14.33
CA ALA A 41 -17.64 5.13 -13.08
C ALA A 41 -16.72 5.52 -11.89
N ILE A 42 -17.26 6.26 -10.92
CA ILE A 42 -16.51 6.76 -9.75
C ILE A 42 -15.78 5.62 -9.04
N HIS A 43 -16.47 4.51 -8.75
CA HIS A 43 -15.85 3.35 -8.10
C HIS A 43 -14.66 2.75 -8.89
N LYS A 44 -14.64 2.89 -10.23
CA LYS A 44 -13.51 2.49 -11.07
C LYS A 44 -12.36 3.47 -11.03
N SER A 45 -12.63 4.76 -10.91
CA SER A 45 -11.60 5.76 -10.64
C SER A 45 -10.95 5.55 -9.25
N ILE A 46 -11.75 5.26 -8.22
CA ILE A 46 -11.25 4.89 -6.89
C ILE A 46 -10.36 3.63 -6.97
N GLU A 47 -10.85 2.59 -7.66
CA GLU A 47 -10.10 1.34 -7.85
C GLU A 47 -8.76 1.59 -8.57
N ALA A 48 -8.75 2.40 -9.61
CA ALA A 48 -7.53 2.75 -10.34
C ALA A 48 -6.52 3.51 -9.45
N LEU A 49 -7.00 4.48 -8.68
CA LEU A 49 -6.17 5.24 -7.74
C LEU A 49 -5.57 4.32 -6.66
N ASP A 50 -6.38 3.46 -6.05
CA ASP A 50 -5.91 2.53 -5.03
C ASP A 50 -4.91 1.52 -5.61
N ARG A 51 -5.16 1.00 -6.82
CA ARG A 51 -4.25 0.07 -7.51
C ARG A 51 -2.90 0.71 -7.82
N MET A 52 -2.87 1.98 -8.20
CA MET A 52 -1.60 2.72 -8.38
C MET A 52 -0.80 2.74 -7.07
N GLY A 53 -1.44 3.04 -5.94
CA GLY A 53 -0.81 2.98 -4.62
C GLY A 53 -0.33 1.56 -4.26
N MET A 54 -1.15 0.54 -4.55
CA MET A 54 -0.81 -0.86 -4.33
C MET A 54 0.42 -1.28 -5.14
N GLU A 55 0.48 -0.95 -6.43
CA GLU A 55 1.62 -1.26 -7.31
C GLU A 55 2.93 -0.64 -6.81
N ILE A 56 2.88 0.62 -6.37
CA ILE A 56 4.03 1.30 -5.76
C ILE A 56 4.50 0.58 -4.48
N ILE A 57 3.56 0.09 -3.67
CA ILE A 57 3.87 -0.69 -2.47
C ILE A 57 4.47 -2.06 -2.84
N GLU A 58 3.98 -2.73 -3.88
CA GLU A 58 4.56 -3.99 -4.38
C GLU A 58 6.01 -3.82 -4.85
N VAL A 59 6.32 -2.69 -5.51
CA VAL A 59 7.69 -2.31 -5.89
C VAL A 59 8.59 -2.05 -4.68
N GLY A 60 8.01 -1.69 -3.53
CA GLY A 60 8.76 -1.46 -2.30
C GLY A 60 9.45 -0.09 -2.22
N SER A 61 9.01 0.90 -3.00
CA SER A 61 9.67 2.23 -3.07
C SER A 61 9.04 3.26 -2.12
N PRO A 62 9.71 3.66 -1.02
CA PRO A 62 9.16 4.65 -0.10
C PRO A 62 9.05 6.05 -0.72
N ASN A 63 9.96 6.39 -1.63
CA ASN A 63 9.97 7.69 -2.31
C ASN A 63 8.78 7.81 -3.26
N ALA A 64 8.54 6.79 -4.10
CA ALA A 64 7.40 6.78 -5.01
C ALA A 64 6.08 6.81 -4.22
N PHE A 65 5.99 6.09 -3.09
CA PHE A 65 4.81 6.14 -2.25
C PHE A 65 4.58 7.54 -1.65
N SER A 66 5.65 8.21 -1.21
CA SER A 66 5.56 9.59 -0.74
C SER A 66 5.09 10.56 -1.83
N GLN A 67 5.58 10.41 -3.06
CA GLN A 67 5.17 11.23 -4.21
C GLN A 67 3.69 11.02 -4.53
N TYR A 68 3.25 9.77 -4.63
CA TYR A 68 1.84 9.40 -4.82
C TYR A 68 0.93 10.02 -3.73
N MET A 69 1.33 9.92 -2.45
CA MET A 69 0.55 10.51 -1.36
C MET A 69 0.52 12.04 -1.40
N GLN A 70 1.56 12.71 -1.91
CA GLN A 70 1.60 14.16 -2.06
C GLN A 70 0.72 14.64 -3.22
N GLU A 71 0.77 13.91 -4.34
CA GLU A 71 0.05 14.23 -5.57
C GLU A 71 -1.45 14.02 -5.40
N TYR A 72 -1.87 12.80 -5.06
CA TYR A 72 -3.28 12.43 -5.05
C TYR A 72 -3.96 12.66 -3.70
N LYS A 73 -3.17 12.73 -2.62
CA LYS A 73 -3.67 12.85 -1.25
C LYS A 73 -4.73 11.79 -0.91
N ASN A 74 -4.59 10.58 -1.48
CA ASN A 74 -5.51 9.47 -1.20
C ASN A 74 -5.60 9.26 0.32
N THR A 75 -6.80 8.97 0.81
CA THR A 75 -7.17 8.96 2.23
C THR A 75 -6.77 7.67 2.95
N ILE A 76 -5.70 7.00 2.50
CA ILE A 76 -5.14 5.79 3.13
C ILE A 76 -4.79 6.08 4.59
N CYS A 77 -5.53 5.46 5.53
CA CYS A 77 -5.42 5.78 6.96
C CYS A 77 -4.08 5.30 7.56
N GLY A 78 -3.57 4.17 7.07
CA GLY A 78 -2.29 3.58 7.47
C GLY A 78 -1.09 4.00 6.62
N ARG A 79 -1.17 5.14 5.91
CA ARG A 79 -0.04 5.65 5.09
C ARG A 79 1.29 5.76 5.85
N HIS A 80 1.25 6.03 7.16
CA HIS A 80 2.44 6.14 8.00
C HIS A 80 3.03 4.76 8.34
N PRO A 81 2.25 3.78 8.88
CA PRO A 81 2.68 2.39 8.97
C PRO A 81 3.22 1.80 7.66
N ILE A 82 2.54 2.03 6.53
CA ILE A 82 3.01 1.60 5.20
C ILE A 82 4.37 2.22 4.90
N SER A 83 4.52 3.54 5.06
CA SER A 83 5.81 4.22 4.82
C SER A 83 6.93 3.68 5.71
N VAL A 84 6.65 3.40 7.00
CA VAL A 84 7.63 2.77 7.89
C VAL A 84 8.01 1.40 7.37
N PHE A 85 7.04 0.56 7.00
CA PHE A 85 7.28 -0.76 6.43
C PHE A 85 8.12 -0.72 5.15
N LEU A 86 7.81 0.16 4.19
CA LEU A 86 8.62 0.33 2.97
C LEU A 86 10.06 0.73 3.29
N HIS A 87 10.27 1.59 4.29
CA HIS A 87 11.62 1.92 4.76
C HIS A 87 12.29 0.73 5.48
N MET A 88 11.54 -0.13 6.18
CA MET A 88 12.09 -1.37 6.74
C MET A 88 12.59 -2.29 5.63
N LEU A 89 11.81 -2.46 4.56
CA LEU A 89 12.19 -3.25 3.38
C LEU A 89 13.49 -2.74 2.73
N LYS A 90 13.68 -1.41 2.69
CA LYS A 90 14.90 -0.79 2.15
C LYS A 90 16.15 -1.04 3.01
N HIS A 91 15.98 -1.33 4.29
CA HIS A 91 17.07 -1.42 5.27
C HIS A 91 17.25 -2.82 5.89
N CYS A 92 16.38 -3.78 5.57
CA CYS A 92 16.58 -5.18 5.93
C CYS A 92 17.55 -5.87 4.96
N SER A 93 18.11 -6.99 5.39
CA SER A 93 19.05 -7.80 4.63
C SER A 93 18.33 -8.79 3.70
N MET A 94 17.09 -9.16 4.03
CA MET A 94 16.28 -10.08 3.24
C MET A 94 15.67 -9.39 2.01
N LYS A 95 15.70 -10.07 0.86
CA LYS A 95 14.87 -9.70 -0.29
C LYS A 95 13.44 -10.13 0.00
N VAL A 96 12.52 -9.19 0.18
CA VAL A 96 11.10 -9.47 0.48
C VAL A 96 10.23 -9.00 -0.68
N LYS A 97 9.39 -9.88 -1.19
CA LYS A 97 8.38 -9.58 -2.21
C LYS A 97 7.03 -9.33 -1.54
N VAL A 98 6.43 -8.18 -1.84
CA VAL A 98 5.08 -7.83 -1.41
C VAL A 98 4.11 -8.08 -2.55
N LYS A 99 2.99 -8.75 -2.27
CA LYS A 99 1.93 -8.98 -3.25
C LYS A 99 0.56 -8.77 -2.65
N PHE A 100 -0.25 -7.91 -3.28
CA PHE A 100 -1.67 -7.81 -2.97
C PHE A 100 -2.43 -9.01 -3.52
N THR A 101 -3.29 -9.59 -2.69
CA THR A 101 -4.05 -10.81 -2.98
C THR A 101 -5.54 -10.52 -3.20
N ARG A 102 -6.05 -9.43 -2.59
CA ARG A 102 -7.45 -9.00 -2.66
C ARG A 102 -7.55 -7.48 -2.61
N TYR A 103 -8.57 -6.98 -3.29
CA TYR A 103 -9.04 -5.60 -3.26
C TYR A 103 -10.56 -5.66 -3.26
N ASP A 104 -11.21 -4.82 -2.46
CA ASP A 104 -12.65 -4.67 -2.43
C ASP A 104 -13.04 -3.26 -1.98
N GLN A 105 -14.30 -2.88 -2.19
CA GLN A 105 -14.86 -1.61 -1.76
C GLN A 105 -16.11 -1.89 -0.92
N SER A 106 -16.34 -1.11 0.14
CA SER A 106 -17.54 -1.25 0.98
C SER A 106 -18.85 -1.14 0.19
N SER A 107 -18.81 -0.37 -0.91
CA SER A 107 -19.90 -0.10 -1.83
C SER A 107 -19.33 0.49 -3.13
N GLN A 108 -20.03 0.29 -4.24
CA GLN A 108 -19.67 0.92 -5.51
C GLN A 108 -20.32 2.31 -5.61
N CYS A 109 -19.52 3.36 -5.45
CA CYS A 109 -19.96 4.73 -5.70
C CYS A 109 -20.30 4.93 -7.19
N ASN A 110 -21.49 5.43 -7.46
CA ASN A 110 -21.97 5.82 -8.79
C ASN A 110 -22.37 7.30 -8.85
N GLY A 111 -22.68 7.93 -7.71
CA GLY A 111 -22.99 9.36 -7.57
C GLY A 111 -22.04 10.09 -6.62
N MET A 112 -22.10 11.43 -6.61
CA MET A 112 -21.25 12.28 -5.76
C MET A 112 -21.70 12.35 -4.30
N GLU A 113 -22.93 11.94 -4.04
CA GLU A 113 -23.54 11.76 -2.74
C GLU A 113 -23.13 10.44 -2.06
N ASP A 114 -22.64 9.47 -2.85
CA ASP A 114 -22.20 8.19 -2.35
C ASP A 114 -20.93 8.32 -1.50
N ASN A 115 -20.69 7.32 -0.66
CA ASN A 115 -19.48 7.22 0.14
C ASN A 115 -19.03 5.75 0.16
N SER A 116 -17.73 5.51 0.11
CA SER A 116 -17.15 4.18 0.20
C SER A 116 -15.80 4.20 0.94
N VAL A 117 -15.43 3.03 1.46
CA VAL A 117 -14.09 2.75 1.97
C VAL A 117 -13.54 1.55 1.21
N SER A 118 -12.31 1.65 0.72
CA SER A 118 -11.60 0.58 0.03
C SER A 118 -10.79 -0.28 1.00
N TYR A 119 -10.77 -1.58 0.75
CA TYR A 119 -10.04 -2.57 1.52
C TYR A 119 -9.09 -3.35 0.62
N CYS A 120 -7.95 -3.74 1.16
CA CYS A 120 -6.99 -4.56 0.45
C CYS A 120 -6.28 -5.54 1.40
N CYS A 121 -5.78 -6.63 0.85
CA CYS A 121 -4.93 -7.57 1.57
C CYS A 121 -3.65 -7.80 0.79
N ALA A 122 -2.51 -7.76 1.48
CA ALA A 122 -1.21 -8.10 0.92
C ALA A 122 -0.47 -9.10 1.80
N VAL A 123 0.40 -9.88 1.17
CA VAL A 123 1.34 -10.76 1.84
C VAL A 123 2.75 -10.38 1.42
N ALA A 124 3.64 -10.24 2.40
CA ALA A 124 5.07 -10.04 2.18
C ALA A 124 5.80 -11.35 2.50
N LYS A 125 6.60 -11.86 1.56
CA LYS A 125 7.38 -13.10 1.73
C LYS A 125 8.82 -12.89 1.33
N VAL A 126 9.73 -13.56 2.02
CA VAL A 126 11.13 -13.66 1.62
C VAL A 126 11.22 -14.32 0.26
N ASP A 127 12.00 -13.74 -0.64
CA ASP A 127 12.27 -14.27 -1.97
C ASP A 127 13.35 -15.37 -1.87
N PRO A 128 13.02 -16.64 -2.17
CA PRO A 128 13.96 -17.75 -1.99
C PRO A 128 15.19 -17.65 -2.90
N SER A 129 15.06 -16.98 -4.05
CA SER A 129 16.14 -16.84 -5.03
C SER A 129 17.30 -15.92 -4.59
N GLY A 130 17.25 -15.36 -3.38
CA GLY A 130 18.35 -14.58 -2.79
C GLY A 130 19.30 -15.39 -1.91
N GLU A 131 19.01 -16.66 -1.62
CA GLU A 131 19.85 -17.50 -0.74
C GLU A 131 21.05 -18.13 -1.48
N ASP A 132 20.96 -18.29 -2.80
CA ASP A 132 22.03 -18.94 -3.59
C ASP A 132 23.24 -18.04 -3.85
N GLU A 133 23.11 -16.70 -3.78
CA GLU A 133 24.22 -15.76 -4.00
C GLU A 133 25.20 -15.62 -2.81
N LYS A 134 24.89 -16.21 -1.65
CA LYS A 134 25.76 -16.15 -0.44
C LYS A 134 26.52 -17.45 -0.14
N ARG A 135 26.50 -18.41 -1.07
CA ARG A 135 27.14 -19.73 -0.90
C ARG A 135 28.34 -19.99 -1.83
N GLU A 136 28.84 -18.97 -2.52
CA GLU A 136 30.09 -19.01 -3.30
C GLU A 136 31.18 -18.12 -2.69
#